data_AF-A0A7C6Z2W4-F1
#
_entry.id   AF-A0A7C6Z2W4-F1
#
_cell.length_a   1.000
_cell.length_b   1.000
_cell.length_c   1.000
_cell.angle_alpha   90.00
_cell.angle_beta   90.00
_cell.angle_gamma   90.00
#
_symmetry.space_group_name_H-M   'P 1'
#
loop_
_entity.id
_entity.type
_entity.pdbx_description
1 polymer ?
#
loop_
_entity_poly.entity_id
_entity_poly.type
_entity_poly.pdbx_seq_one_letter_code
_entity_poly.pdbx_strand_id
1 'polypeptide(L)' 'MCFRPPTAGKPVKCPECGAVNPATAKTCLKCKADLTKKESNESANKE' A
#
# COMPACT_ATOMS: atom_id res chain seq x y z
N MET A 1 1.80 -14.02 24.49
CA MET A 1 0.99 -14.12 23.25
C MET A 1 1.08 -12.80 22.50
N CYS A 2 1.75 -12.75 21.35
CA CYS A 2 1.89 -11.54 20.53
C CYS A 2 0.94 -11.62 19.32
N PHE A 3 -0.29 -11.13 19.47
CA PHE A 3 -1.27 -11.06 18.38
C PHE A 3 -0.90 -9.88 17.48
N ARG A 4 -0.04 -10.11 16.48
CA ARG A 4 0.36 -9.11 15.49
C ARG A 4 -0.42 -9.36 14.20
N PRO A 5 -1.63 -8.78 14.06
CA PRO A 5 -2.42 -8.94 12.85
C PRO A 5 -1.59 -8.46 11.64
N PRO A 6 -1.43 -9.30 10.60
CA PRO A 6 -0.58 -9.00 9.44
C PRO A 6 -1.18 -7.97 8.48
N THR A 7 -2.32 -7.37 8.81
CA THR A 7 -3.13 -6.51 7.94
C THR A 7 -2.48 -5.16 7.58
N ALA A 8 -1.28 -4.86 8.08
CA ALA A 8 -0.50 -3.72 7.62
C ALA A 8 0.14 -4.06 6.26
N GLY A 9 -0.65 -3.91 5.19
CA GLY A 9 -0.19 -4.07 3.80
C GLY A 9 1.09 -3.27 3.53
N LYS A 10 1.99 -3.85 2.72
CA LYS A 10 3.32 -3.29 2.48
C LYS A 10 3.24 -1.87 1.89
N PRO A 11 3.92 -0.87 2.49
CA PRO A 11 3.85 0.51 2.02
C PRO A 11 4.42 0.64 0.60
N VAL A 12 3.82 1.51 -0.20
CA VAL A 12 4.14 1.72 -1.62
C VAL A 12 4.86 3.05 -1.81
N LYS A 13 5.95 3.05 -2.57
CA LYS A 13 6.65 4.29 -2.95
C LYS A 13 5.98 4.89 -4.17
N CYS A 14 5.72 6.19 -4.13
CA CYS A 14 5.18 6.93 -5.26
C CYS A 14 6.28 7.08 -6.33
N PRO A 15 6.03 6.70 -7.60
CA PRO A 15 7.00 6.86 -8.68
C PRO A 15 7.19 8.33 -9.08
N GLU A 16 6.20 9.19 -8.83
CA GLU A 16 6.24 10.61 -9.25
C GLU A 16 7.10 11.47 -8.32
N CYS A 17 7.05 11.25 -7.01
CA CYS A 17 7.74 12.10 -6.03
C CYS A 17 8.61 11.33 -5.02
N GLY A 18 8.63 10.00 -5.07
CA GLY A 18 9.38 9.15 -4.14
C GLY A 18 8.77 9.00 -2.74
N ALA A 19 7.64 9.64 -2.46
CA ALA A 19 7.00 9.56 -1.14
C ALA A 19 6.47 8.16 -0.83
N VAL A 20 6.59 7.74 0.43
CA VAL A 20 6.03 6.47 0.93
C VAL A 20 4.57 6.67 1.29
N ASN A 21 3.68 5.91 0.65
CA ASN A 21 2.23 5.93 0.87
C ASN A 21 1.77 4.56 1.37
N PRO A 22 0.66 4.47 2.12
CA PRO A 22 0.12 3.19 2.54
C PRO A 22 -0.38 2.38 1.33
N ALA A 23 -0.38 1.04 1.45
CA ALA A 23 -0.79 0.13 0.37
C ALA A 23 -2.23 0.35 -0.12
N THR A 24 -3.07 0.93 0.73
CA THR A 24 -4.49 1.24 0.49
C THR A 24 -4.71 2.66 -0.05
N ALA A 25 -3.66 3.46 -0.22
CA ALA A 25 -3.80 4.80 -0.79
C ALA A 25 -3.94 4.73 -2.32
N LYS A 26 -5.09 5.18 -2.82
CA LYS A 26 -5.36 5.38 -4.25
C LYS A 26 -4.61 6.57 -4.84
N THR A 27 -4.20 7.51 -3.98
CA THR A 27 -3.50 8.73 -4.40
C THR A 27 -2.36 9.06 -3.45
N CYS A 28 -1.31 9.67 -3.99
CA CYS A 28 -0.16 10.07 -3.19
C CYS A 28 -0.51 11.24 -2.27
N LEU A 29 -0.19 11.12 -0.98
CA LEU A 29 -0.46 12.15 0.03
C LEU A 29 0.37 13.44 -0.20
N LYS A 30 1.53 13.33 -0.85
CA LYS A 30 2.43 14.45 -1.14
C LYS A 30 2.03 15.16 -2.44
N CYS A 31 2.09 14.45 -3.57
CA CYS A 31 1.92 15.04 -4.90
C CYS A 31 0.54 14.82 -5.52
N LYS A 32 -0.36 14.06 -4.88
CA LYS A 32 -1.71 13.71 -5.40
C LYS A 32 -1.70 12.88 -6.70
N ALA A 33 -0.56 12.27 -7.04
CA ALA A 33 -0.47 11.32 -8.14
C ALA A 33 -1.35 10.09 -7.92
N ASP A 34 -1.87 9.51 -8.99
CA ASP A 34 -2.70 8.31 -8.96
C ASP A 34 -1.83 7.05 -8.68
N LEU A 35 -2.17 6.33 -7.61
CA LEU A 35 -1.55 5.08 -7.15
C LEU A 35 -2.53 3.89 -7.29
N THR A 36 -3.70 4.10 -7.90
CA THR A 36 -4.82 3.16 -8.04
C THR A 36 -4.42 1.83 -8.71
N LYS A 37 -3.31 1.79 -9.47
CA LYS A 37 -2.78 0.57 -10.10
C LYS A 37 -2.34 -0.55 -9.13
N LYS A 38 -2.31 -0.33 -7.80
CA LYS A 38 -1.92 -1.35 -6.81
C LYS A 38 -3.05 -1.92 -5.95
N GLU A 39 -4.31 -1.56 -6.19
CA GLU A 39 -5.43 -2.05 -5.38
C GLU A 39 -6.10 -3.26 -6.03
N SER A 40 -5.39 -4.39 -6.19
CA SER A 40 -5.98 -5.70 -6.56
C SER A 40 -5.01 -6.89 -6.47
N ASN A 41 -4.03 -6.92 -5.54
CA ASN A 41 -3.37 -8.21 -5.25
C ASN A 41 -2.62 -8.23 -3.91
N GLU A 42 -3.33 -8.32 -2.79
CA GLU A 42 -2.79 -9.03 -1.62
C GLU A 42 -3.92 -9.45 -0.66
N SER A 43 -4.84 -10.28 -1.16
CA SER A 43 -5.73 -11.08 -0.31
C SER A 43 -5.98 -12.42 -1.02
N ALA A 44 -4.94 -13.22 -1.20
CA ALA A 44 -5.05 -14.67 -1.44
C ALA A 44 -3.65 -15.28 -1.64
N ASN A 45 -2.87 -15.43 -0.57
CA ASN A 45 -1.97 -16.57 -0.48
C ASN A 45 -1.52 -16.76 0.97
N LYS A 46 -2.08 -17.78 1.65
CA LYS A 46 -1.26 -18.88 2.15
C LYS A 46 -2.13 -20.06 2.58
N GLU A 47 -1.93 -21.18 1.88
CA GLU A 47 -2.31 -22.56 2.22
C GLU A 47 -1.80 -23.01 3.59
#